data_AF-A0A357VCR2-F1
#
_entry.id   AF-A0A357VCR2-F1
#
_cell.length_a   1.000
_cell.length_b   1.000
_cell.length_c   1.000
_cell.angle_alpha   90.00
_cell.angle_beta   90.00
_cell.angle_gamma   90.00
#
_symmetry.space_group_name_H-M   'P 1'
#
loop_
_entity.id
_entity.type
_entity.pdbx_description
1 polymer ?
#
loop_
_entity_poly.entity_id
_entity_poly.type
_entity_poly.pdbx_seq_one_letter_code
_entity_poly.pdbx_strand_id
1 'polypeptide(L)' 'MLVPIFQILYYLVFFTMFLMSIFIIFHIVFYSYSFLSRLLMLVIFVPVVGVLLFTNFVLFTAINLKQLFAGII' A
#
# COMPACT_ATOMS: atom_id res chain seq x y z
N MET A 1 -8.05 13.87 -21.38
CA MET A 1 -8.84 12.73 -20.85
C MET A 1 -7.99 11.60 -20.26
N LEU A 2 -6.71 11.43 -20.63
CA LEU A 2 -5.84 10.38 -20.09
C LEU A 2 -5.52 10.54 -18.59
N VAL A 3 -5.29 11.76 -18.11
CA VAL A 3 -4.92 12.04 -16.71
C VAL A 3 -5.89 11.40 -15.69
N PRO A 4 -7.22 11.63 -15.75
CA PRO A 4 -8.14 11.00 -14.78
C PRO A 4 -8.17 9.47 -14.87
N ILE A 5 -7.96 8.87 -16.05
CA ILE A 5 -7.87 7.41 -16.21
C ILE A 5 -6.65 6.87 -15.45
N PHE A 6 -5.48 7.50 -15.64
CA PHE A 6 -4.27 7.12 -14.92
C PHE A 6 -4.38 7.33 -13.42
N GLN A 7 -5.09 8.38 -12.99
CA GLN A 7 -5.37 8.63 -11.58
C GLN A 7 -6.20 7.50 -10.96
N ILE A 8 -7.26 7.06 -11.64
CA ILE A 8 -8.10 5.92 -11.20
C ILE A 8 -7.27 4.64 -11.13
N LEU A 9 -6.48 4.34 -12.17
CA LEU A 9 -5.60 3.17 -12.19
C LEU A 9 -4.57 3.22 -11.04
N TYR A 10 -3.99 4.38 -10.76
CA TYR A 10 -3.06 4.57 -9.64
C TYR A 10 -3.72 4.30 -8.29
N TYR A 11 -4.93 4.82 -8.06
CA TYR A 11 -5.68 4.52 -6.84
C TYR A 11 -6.06 3.05 -6.73
N LEU A 12 -6.38 2.39 -7.85
CA LEU A 12 -6.68 0.96 -7.86
C LEU A 12 -5.46 0.11 -7.46
N VAL A 13 -4.27 0.46 -7.93
CA VAL A 13 -3.01 -0.20 -7.55
C VAL A 13 -2.70 0.04 -6.06
N PHE A 14 -2.86 1.27 -5.58
CA PHE A 14 -2.68 1.54 -4.15
C PHE A 14 -3.68 0.74 -3.30
N PHE A 15 -4.93 0.62 -3.75
CA PHE A 15 -5.96 -0.15 -3.08
C PHE A 15 -5.64 -1.65 -3.04
N THR A 16 -5.12 -2.24 -4.12
CA THR A 16 -4.68 -3.65 -4.09
C THR A 16 -3.49 -3.86 -3.15
N MET A 17 -2.54 -2.93 -3.10
CA MET A 17 -1.44 -2.97 -2.10
C MET A 17 -1.97 -2.92 -0.66
N PHE A 18 -2.98 -2.09 -0.41
CA PHE A 18 -3.66 -2.01 0.88
C PHE A 18 -4.36 -3.33 1.25
N LEU A 19 -5.10 -3.94 0.32
CA LEU A 19 -5.74 -5.24 0.56
C LEU A 19 -4.71 -6.36 0.79
N MET A 20 -3.63 -6.39 0.02
CA MET A 20 -2.53 -7.35 0.22
C MET A 20 -1.88 -7.20 1.59
N SER A 21 -1.70 -5.96 2.04
CA SER A 21 -1.16 -5.64 3.36
C SER A 21 -2.05 -6.20 4.48
N ILE A 22 -3.36 -6.00 4.39
CA ILE A 22 -4.34 -6.59 5.33
C ILE A 22 -4.27 -8.11 5.28
N PHE A 23 -4.24 -8.69 4.08
CA PHE A 23 -4.17 -10.14 3.90
C PHE A 23 -2.93 -10.75 4.56
N ILE A 24 -1.76 -10.13 4.41
CA ILE A 24 -0.52 -10.59 5.05
C ILE A 24 -0.65 -10.58 6.57
N ILE A 25 -1.15 -9.47 7.14
CA ILE A 25 -1.35 -9.35 8.59
C ILE A 25 -2.33 -10.42 9.08
N PHE A 26 -3.45 -10.60 8.38
CA PHE A 26 -4.44 -11.63 8.70
C PHE A 26 -3.84 -13.04 8.62
N HIS A 27 -3.10 -13.34 7.56
CA HIS A 27 -2.47 -14.64 7.37
C HIS A 27 -1.46 -14.95 8.49
N ILE A 28 -0.64 -13.97 8.89
CA ILE A 28 0.26 -14.08 10.04
C ILE A 28 -0.51 -14.43 11.31
N VAL A 29 -1.64 -13.75 11.56
CA VAL A 29 -2.48 -14.02 12.74
C VAL A 29 -3.06 -15.43 12.71
N PHE A 30 -3.60 -15.88 11.58
CA PHE A 30 -4.28 -17.17 11.52
C PHE A 30 -3.34 -18.38 11.46
N TYR A 31 -2.16 -18.24 10.84
CA TYR A 31 -1.24 -19.36 10.62
C TYR A 31 -0.06 -19.43 11.61
N SER A 32 0.04 -18.52 12.57
CA SER A 32 1.06 -18.62 13.63
C SER A 32 0.76 -19.79 14.58
N TYR A 33 1.69 -20.73 14.72
CA TYR A 33 1.56 -21.90 15.60
C TYR A 33 1.53 -21.57 17.10
N SER A 34 2.11 -20.44 17.53
CA SER A 34 2.18 -20.05 18.95
C SER A 34 1.78 -18.58 19.17
N PHE A 35 1.17 -18.30 20.33
CA PHE A 35 0.72 -16.96 20.71
C PHE A 35 1.87 -15.95 20.75
N LEU A 36 3.03 -16.35 21.26
CA LEU A 36 4.22 -15.49 21.32
C LEU A 36 4.71 -15.11 19.92
N SER A 37 4.74 -16.06 18.98
CA SER A 37 5.12 -15.82 17.59
C SER A 37 4.15 -14.84 16.91
N ARG A 38 2.84 -15.01 17.16
CA ARG A 38 1.81 -14.09 16.67
C ARG A 38 2.04 -12.65 17.14
N LEU A 39 2.29 -12.47 18.44
CA LEU A 39 2.50 -11.16 19.03
C LEU A 39 3.73 -10.47 18.43
N LEU A 40 4.86 -11.18 18.37
CA LEU A 40 6.11 -10.66 17.80
C LEU A 40 5.94 -10.26 16.33
N MET A 41 5.29 -11.11 15.53
CA MET A 41 5.06 -10.83 14.13
C MET A 41 4.13 -9.63 13.94
N LEU A 42 3.06 -9.48 14.73
CA LEU A 42 2.19 -8.31 14.68
C LEU A 42 2.94 -7.01 15.02
N VAL A 43 3.74 -7.01 16.09
CA VAL A 43 4.50 -5.84 16.55
C VAL A 43 5.51 -5.38 15.50
N ILE A 44 6.03 -6.28 14.67
CA ILE A 44 6.98 -5.94 13.60
C ILE A 44 6.26 -5.57 12.31
N PHE A 45 5.36 -6.44 11.82
CA PHE A 45 4.77 -6.28 10.49
C PHE A 45 3.76 -5.15 10.41
N VAL A 46 2.97 -4.91 11.46
CA VAL A 46 1.98 -3.82 11.46
C VAL A 46 2.65 -2.45 11.26
N PRO A 47 3.66 -2.04 12.05
CA PRO A 47 4.31 -0.76 11.84
C PRO A 47 5.12 -0.71 10.54
N VAL A 48 5.81 -1.78 10.14
CA VAL A 48 6.56 -1.81 8.87
C VAL A 48 5.62 -1.59 7.68
N VAL A 49 4.53 -2.35 7.60
CA VAL A 49 3.53 -2.22 6.53
C VAL A 49 2.83 -0.87 6.62
N GLY A 50 2.54 -0.37 7.82
CA GLY A 50 1.96 0.95 8.03
C GLY A 50 2.84 2.08 7.47
N VAL A 51 4.15 2.07 7.77
CA VAL A 51 5.11 3.06 7.25
C VAL A 51 5.22 2.95 5.73
N LEU A 52 5.26 1.74 5.19
CA LEU A 52 5.32 1.52 3.74
C LEU A 52 4.06 2.02 3.03
N LEU A 53 2.86 1.71 3.54
CA LEU A 53 1.60 2.20 2.99
C LEU A 53 1.50 3.72 3.09
N PHE A 54 1.90 4.30 4.22
CA PHE A 54 1.90 5.75 4.40
C PHE A 54 2.85 6.44 3.42
N THR A 55 4.07 5.94 3.29
CA THR A 55 5.06 6.49 2.35
C THR A 55 4.56 6.40 0.92
N ASN A 56 3.99 5.25 0.52
CA ASN A 56 3.37 5.09 -0.79
C ASN A 56 2.21 6.07 -0.98
N PHE A 57 1.33 6.23 -0.01
CA PHE A 57 0.23 7.19 -0.07
C PHE A 57 0.72 8.63 -0.30
N VAL A 58 1.71 9.07 0.46
CA VAL A 58 2.32 10.40 0.30
C VAL A 58 2.93 10.55 -1.09
N LEU A 59 3.73 9.57 -1.54
CA LEU A 59 4.29 9.59 -2.89
C LEU A 59 3.20 9.66 -3.97
N PHE A 60 2.15 8.85 -3.84
CA PHE A 60 1.05 8.81 -4.80
C PHE A 60 0.26 10.12 -4.86
N THR A 61 0.07 10.79 -3.73
CA THR A 61 -0.61 12.09 -3.70
C THR A 61 0.27 13.27 -4.14
N ALA A 62 1.60 13.13 -4.01
CA ALA A 62 2.56 14.15 -4.44
C ALA A 62 2.84 14.15 -5.94
N ILE A 63 2.56 13.06 -6.65
CA ILE A 63 2.83 12.96 -8.10
C ILE A 63 1.87 13.85 -8.88
N ASN A 64 2.41 14.92 -9.48
CA ASN A 64 1.67 15.78 -10.40
C ASN A 64 1.61 15.14 -11.81
N LEU A 65 0.62 14.26 -12.00
CA LEU A 65 0.39 13.58 -13.28
C LEU A 65 0.19 14.56 -14.44
N LYS A 66 -0.41 15.74 -14.21
CA LYS A 66 -0.61 16.73 -15.27
C LYS A 66 0.73 17.22 -15.83
N GLN A 67 1.67 17.52 -14.94
CA GLN A 67 3.00 17.99 -15.32
C GLN A 67 3.85 16.88 -15.95
N LEU A 68 3.71 15.64 -15.45
CA LEU A 68 4.38 14.46 -16.00
C LEU A 68 3.95 14.16 -17.44
N PHE A 69 2.65 14.24 -17.74
CA PHE A 69 2.15 14.01 -19.09
C PHE A 69 2.34 15.21 -20.02
N ALA A 70 2.46 16.43 -19.49
CA ALA A 70 2.76 17.63 -20.30
C ALA A 70 4.17 17.65 -20.91
N GLY A 71 5.09 16.80 -20.42
CA GLY A 71 6.43 16.62 -21.00
C GLY A 71 6.52 15.47 -22.02
N ILE A 72 5.46 14.67 -22.15
CA ILE A 72 5.44 13.45 -22.98
C ILE A 72 4.49 13.60 -24.19
N ILE A 73 3.49 14.49 -24.08
CA ILE A 73 2.50 14.82 -25.11
C ILE A 73 2.56 16.32 -25.35
#